data_AF-A0A728G4E5-F1
#
_entry.id   AF-A0A728G4E5-F1
#
_cell.length_a   1.000
_cell.length_b   1.000
_cell.length_c   1.000
_cell.angle_alpha   90.00
_cell.angle_beta   90.00
_cell.angle_gamma   90.00
#
_symmetry.space_group_name_H-M   'P 1'
#
loop_
_entity.id
_entity.type
_entity.pdbx_description
1 polymer ?
#
loop_
_entity_poly.entity_id
_entity_poly.type
_entity_poly.pdbx_seq_one_letter_code
_entity_poly.pdbx_strand_id
1 'polypeptide(L)'
;LPGEIKNGVFTPGGAGANPFVVPLIASASIKYPHMFINHNQQVSFKAYAEKIVMKEVTPLFNKGTMPTPQQFQLTIENIANKYLQNAS
;
A
#
# COMPACT_ATOMS: atom_id res chain seq x y z
N LEU A 1 -9.85 -11.37 -0.26
CA LEU A 1 -8.41 -11.66 -0.38
C LEU A 1 -8.16 -13.08 0.10
N PRO A 2 -7.35 -13.90 -0.58
CA PRO A 2 -6.92 -15.19 -0.04
C PRO A 2 -5.97 -14.97 1.15
N GLY A 3 -6.02 -15.85 2.15
CA GLY A 3 -5.26 -15.72 3.39
C GLY A 3 -5.60 -16.81 4.40
N GLU A 4 -5.05 -16.67 5.61
CA GLU A 4 -5.20 -17.65 6.69
C GLU A 4 -5.73 -16.98 7.96
N ILE A 5 -6.43 -17.75 8.80
CA ILE A 5 -6.82 -17.33 10.15
C ILE A 5 -5.92 -18.05 11.15
N LYS A 6 -5.25 -17.30 12.02
CA LYS A 6 -4.45 -17.83 13.14
C LYS A 6 -4.87 -17.10 14.40
N ASN A 7 -5.20 -17.84 15.46
CA ASN A 7 -5.64 -17.29 16.75
C ASN A 7 -6.81 -16.28 16.62
N GLY A 8 -7.78 -16.55 15.74
CA GLY A 8 -8.93 -15.67 15.50
C GLY A 8 -8.65 -14.43 14.65
N VAL A 9 -7.41 -14.23 14.18
CA VAL A 9 -7.03 -13.10 13.33
C VAL A 9 -6.83 -13.56 11.89
N PHE A 10 -7.59 -12.98 10.97
CA PHE A 10 -7.40 -13.19 9.52
C PHE A 10 -6.25 -12.32 9.01
N THR A 11 -5.32 -12.94 8.28
CA THR A 11 -4.19 -12.26 7.62
C THR A 11 -4.20 -12.56 6.13
N PRO A 12 -4.26 -11.54 5.25
CA PRO A 12 -4.13 -11.74 3.81
C PRO A 12 -2.77 -12.37 3.47
N GLY A 13 -2.76 -13.44 2.64
CA GLY A 13 -1.51 -14.11 2.24
C GLY A 13 -0.60 -13.25 1.36
N GLY A 14 -1.17 -12.23 0.70
CA GLY A 14 -0.44 -11.22 -0.06
C GLY A 14 0.06 -10.02 0.75
N ALA A 15 -0.12 -10.01 2.08
CA ALA A 15 0.41 -8.94 2.93
C ALA A 15 1.94 -8.98 2.93
N GLY A 16 2.58 -7.86 2.60
CA GLY A 16 4.03 -7.77 2.47
C GLY A 16 4.46 -6.63 1.55
N ALA A 17 5.59 -6.82 0.86
CA ALA A 17 6.12 -5.82 -0.08
C ALA A 17 5.22 -5.69 -1.32
N ASN A 18 4.92 -4.46 -1.74
CA ASN A 18 4.17 -4.21 -2.96
C ASN A 18 5.05 -4.54 -4.19
N PRO A 19 4.68 -5.52 -5.03
CA PRO A 19 5.50 -6.00 -6.14
C PRO A 19 5.72 -4.94 -7.24
N PHE A 20 4.89 -3.91 -7.31
CA PHE A 20 5.02 -2.82 -8.28
C PHE A 20 5.89 -1.66 -7.78
N VAL A 21 6.00 -1.47 -6.46
CA VAL A 21 6.77 -0.37 -5.88
C VAL A 21 8.26 -0.71 -5.82
N VAL A 22 8.60 -1.96 -5.49
CA VAL A 22 10.00 -2.42 -5.40
C VAL A 22 10.81 -2.12 -6.66
N PRO A 23 10.38 -2.51 -7.89
CA PRO A 23 11.17 -2.25 -9.09
C PRO A 23 11.28 -0.76 -9.42
N LEU A 24 10.26 0.05 -9.11
CA LEU A 24 10.30 1.51 -9.33
C LEU A 24 11.36 2.16 -8.45
N ILE A 25 11.37 1.83 -7.16
CA ILE A 25 12.34 2.39 -6.20
C ILE A 25 13.74 1.89 -6.49
N ALA A 26 13.93 0.60 -6.78
CA ALA A 26 15.23 0.05 -7.11
C ALA A 26 15.81 0.69 -8.39
N SER A 27 15.01 0.84 -9.43
CA SER A 27 15.47 1.47 -10.68
C SER A 27 15.79 2.95 -10.47
N ALA A 28 14.96 3.67 -9.72
CA ALA A 28 15.17 5.09 -9.43
C ALA A 28 16.40 5.33 -8.56
N SER A 29 16.68 4.46 -7.58
CA SER A 29 17.85 4.59 -6.69
C SER A 29 19.16 4.28 -7.41
N ILE A 30 19.17 3.33 -8.35
CA ILE A 30 20.33 3.06 -9.21
C ILE A 30 20.60 4.26 -10.13
N LYS A 31 19.55 4.87 -10.70
CA LYS A 31 19.69 5.98 -11.65
C LYS A 31 20.03 7.31 -10.97
N TYR A 32 19.50 7.56 -9.78
CA TYR A 32 19.64 8.83 -9.06
C TYR A 32 20.11 8.61 -7.60
N PRO A 33 21.27 7.98 -7.37
CA PRO A 33 21.67 7.52 -6.04
C PRO A 33 21.74 8.64 -5.00
N HIS A 34 22.15 9.85 -5.40
CA HIS A 34 22.25 11.02 -4.52
C HIS A 34 20.88 11.48 -3.95
N MET A 35 19.78 11.20 -4.66
CA MET A 35 18.42 11.52 -4.20
C MET A 35 17.90 10.52 -3.16
N PHE A 36 18.56 9.36 -3.01
CA PHE A 36 18.12 8.27 -2.13
C PHE A 36 19.01 8.12 -0.90
N ILE A 37 19.84 9.11 -0.55
CA ILE A 37 20.66 9.07 0.68
C ILE A 37 19.80 9.42 1.91
N ASN A 38 18.96 10.45 1.78
CA ASN A 38 18.15 10.95 2.88
C ASN A 38 16.91 10.06 3.09
N HIS A 39 16.69 9.61 4.32
CA HIS A 39 15.55 8.75 4.67
C HIS A 39 14.19 9.37 4.34
N ASN A 40 13.99 10.67 4.61
CA ASN A 40 12.73 11.35 4.33
C ASN A 40 12.46 11.43 2.81
N GLN A 41 13.50 11.59 1.99
CA GLN A 41 13.38 11.52 0.53
C GLN A 41 13.01 10.11 0.07
N GLN A 42 13.65 9.07 0.62
CA GLN A 42 13.30 7.67 0.31
C GLN A 42 11.82 7.37 0.63
N VAL A 43 11.35 7.79 1.82
CA VAL A 43 9.95 7.63 2.24
C VAL A 43 9.01 8.40 1.31
N SER A 44 9.37 9.64 0.94
CA SER A 44 8.58 10.46 0.03
C SER A 44 8.47 9.83 -1.36
N PHE A 45 9.56 9.30 -1.91
CA PHE A 45 9.54 8.61 -3.21
C PHE A 45 8.75 7.31 -3.17
N LYS A 46 8.83 6.56 -2.06
CA LYS A 46 8.02 5.37 -1.86
C LYS A 46 6.52 5.71 -1.87
N ALA A 47 6.10 6.71 -1.10
CA ALA A 47 4.71 7.16 -1.06
C ALA A 47 4.24 7.67 -2.43
N TYR A 48 5.10 8.35 -3.18
CA TYR A 48 4.80 8.77 -4.55
C TYR A 48 4.63 7.57 -5.50
N ALA A 49 5.54 6.59 -5.43
CA ALA A 49 5.45 5.35 -6.21
C ALA A 49 4.16 4.57 -5.90
N GLU A 50 3.77 4.48 -4.63
CA GLU A 50 2.51 3.87 -4.20
C GLU A 50 1.29 4.60 -4.81
N LYS A 51 1.30 5.94 -4.80
CA LYS A 51 0.22 6.76 -5.37
C LYS A 51 0.06 6.57 -6.88
N ILE A 52 1.17 6.54 -7.65
CA ILE A 52 1.10 6.32 -9.10
C ILE A 52 0.65 4.91 -9.44
N VAL A 53 1.11 3.89 -8.71
CA VAL A 53 0.67 2.50 -8.88
C VAL A 53 -0.82 2.39 -8.62
N MET A 54 -1.31 2.99 -7.54
CA MET A 54 -2.73 2.98 -7.21
C MET A 54 -3.57 3.59 -8.33
N LYS A 55 -3.14 4.73 -8.89
CA LYS A 55 -3.82 5.37 -10.02
C LYS A 55 -3.86 4.45 -11.25
N GLU A 56 -2.74 3.81 -11.57
CA GLU A 56 -2.59 2.95 -12.76
C GLU A 56 -3.45 1.69 -12.68
N VAL A 57 -3.54 1.06 -11.49
CA VAL A 57 -4.32 -0.19 -11.33
C VAL A 57 -5.81 0.04 -11.10
N THR A 58 -6.23 1.26 -10.70
CA THR A 58 -7.63 1.54 -10.35
C THR A 58 -8.64 1.13 -11.45
N PRO A 59 -8.42 1.41 -12.74
CA PRO A 59 -9.36 1.00 -13.80
C PRO A 59 -9.58 -0.51 -13.90
N LEU A 60 -8.65 -1.34 -13.42
CA LEU A 60 -8.77 -2.81 -13.43
C LEU A 60 -9.88 -3.32 -12.50
N PHE A 61 -10.34 -2.49 -11.56
CA PHE A 61 -11.39 -2.83 -10.60
C PHE A 61 -12.80 -2.52 -11.11
N ASN A 62 -12.95 -1.79 -12.23
CA ASN A 62 -14.23 -1.29 -12.72
C ASN A 62 -15.24 -2.37 -13.15
N LYS A 63 -14.78 -3.60 -13.43
CA LYS A 63 -15.62 -4.71 -13.92
C LYS A 63 -15.76 -5.85 -12.92
N GLY A 64 -15.20 -5.71 -11.71
CA GLY A 64 -15.18 -6.75 -10.69
C GLY A 64 -16.09 -6.45 -9.49
N THR A 65 -16.24 -7.44 -8.62
CA THR A 65 -16.91 -7.28 -7.31
C THR A 65 -15.95 -6.85 -6.21
N MET A 66 -14.64 -6.80 -6.49
CA MET A 66 -13.64 -6.31 -5.54
C MET A 66 -13.74 -4.79 -5.39
N PRO A 67 -13.65 -4.27 -4.15
CA PRO A 67 -13.59 -2.83 -3.92
C PRO A 67 -12.35 -2.25 -4.61
N THR A 68 -12.46 -1.00 -5.08
CA THR A 68 -11.30 -0.28 -5.59
C THR A 68 -10.25 -0.09 -4.48
N PRO A 69 -8.96 0.12 -4.81
CA PRO A 69 -7.94 0.43 -3.80
C PRO A 69 -8.35 1.56 -2.86
N GLN A 70 -8.99 2.61 -3.38
CA GLN A 70 -9.47 3.74 -2.59
C GLN A 70 -10.61 3.35 -1.63
N GLN A 71 -11.59 2.55 -2.09
CA GLN A 71 -12.69 2.08 -1.25
C GLN A 71 -12.18 1.18 -0.11
N PHE A 72 -11.22 0.31 -0.42
CA PHE A 72 -10.60 -0.55 0.58
C PHE A 72 -9.78 0.26 1.59
N GLN A 73 -8.98 1.23 1.13
CA GLN A 73 -8.24 2.15 1.99
C GLN A 73 -9.16 2.86 3.00
N LEU A 74 -10.25 3.48 2.52
CA LEU A 74 -11.21 4.17 3.39
C LEU A 74 -11.84 3.23 4.43
N THR A 75 -12.12 1.98 4.04
CA THR A 75 -12.67 0.99 4.95
C THR A 75 -11.70 0.67 6.09
N ILE A 76 -10.42 0.48 5.78
CA ILE A 76 -9.39 0.21 6.78
C ILE A 76 -9.11 1.45 7.65
N GLU A 77 -9.08 2.65 7.07
CA GLU A 77 -8.93 3.91 7.81
C GLU A 77 -10.05 4.10 8.83
N ASN A 78 -11.31 3.83 8.45
CA ASN A 78 -12.45 3.91 9.37
C ASN A 78 -12.36 2.90 10.52
N ILE A 79 -11.93 1.66 10.23
CA ILE A 79 -11.69 0.66 11.27
C ILE A 79 -10.57 1.15 12.21
N ALA A 80 -9.44 1.59 11.67
CA ALA A 80 -8.32 2.08 12.47
C ALA A 80 -8.72 3.25 13.38
N ASN A 81 -9.41 4.25 12.81
CA ASN A 81 -9.86 5.43 13.55
C ASN A 81 -10.79 5.08 14.71
N LYS A 82 -11.68 4.08 14.54
CA LYS A 82 -12.55 3.60 15.63
C LYS A 82 -11.74 3.10 16.83
N TYR A 83 -10.62 2.41 16.61
CA TYR A 83 -9.81 1.90 17.71
C TYR A 83 -8.87 2.96 18.28
N LEU A 84 -8.34 3.87 17.46
CA LEU A 84 -7.49 4.97 17.92
C LEU A 84 -8.27 5.98 18.80
N GLN A 85 -9.52 6.27 18.45
CA GLN A 85 -10.37 7.20 19.21
C GLN A 85 -10.89 6.59 20.52
N ASN A 86 -11.10 5.27 20.55
CA ASN A 86 -11.56 4.55 21.74
C ASN A 86 -10.42 4.04 22.64
N ALA A 87 -9.17 4.28 22.26
CA ALA A 87 -7.99 3.96 23.06
C ALA A 87 -7.59 5.09 24.04
N SER A 88 -8.47 6.09 24.21
CA SER A 88 -8.36 7.15 25.22
C SER A 88 -9.13 6.82 26.48
#